data_AF-A0A971CMA7-F1
#
_entry.id   AF-A0A971CMA7-F1
#
_cell.length_a   1.000
_cell.length_b   1.000
_cell.length_c   1.000
_cell.angle_alpha   90.00
_cell.angle_beta   90.00
_cell.angle_gamma   90.00
#
_symmetry.space_group_name_H-M   'P 1'
#
loop_
_entity.id
_entity.type
_entity.pdbx_description
1 polymer ?
#
loop_
_entity_poly.entity_id
_entity_poly.type
_entity_poly.pdbx_seq_one_letter_code
_entity_poly.pdbx_strand_id
1 'polypeptide(L)'
;MMMSLDRNYVTPLTFVLFLVLAITGILMFFHLFDGYTEVVHELMGLGFVVVATAHTILNWKALRRHFRKRVFAFTTVVVLLLSIGFVILERTNMPLDMVLMNKVVKAPLTDALRVLDVDLAQASEKLKRNGIFIEDARTLEDIWIKNGADPERILHLIME
;
A
#
# COMPACT_ATOMS: atom_id res chain seq x y z
N MET A 1 -30.74 -14.15 -1.16
CA MET A 1 -31.57 -12.97 -0.88
C MET A 1 -30.81 -11.74 -1.38
N MET A 2 -31.08 -11.29 -2.60
CA MET A 2 -30.46 -10.04 -3.11
C MET A 2 -31.07 -8.89 -2.32
N MET A 3 -30.31 -8.32 -1.38
CA MET A 3 -30.68 -7.04 -0.78
C MET A 3 -30.87 -6.04 -1.91
N SER A 4 -32.10 -5.55 -2.08
CA SER A 4 -32.40 -4.46 -2.98
C SER A 4 -31.56 -3.25 -2.54
N LEU A 5 -30.59 -2.87 -3.37
CA LEU A 5 -29.78 -1.68 -3.19
C LEU A 5 -30.68 -0.43 -3.24
N ASP A 6 -31.03 0.09 -2.07
CA ASP A 6 -31.82 1.32 -1.94
C ASP A 6 -30.89 2.54 -1.82
N ARG A 7 -31.14 3.53 -2.69
CA ARG A 7 -30.41 4.80 -2.75
C ARG A 7 -30.43 5.57 -1.44
N ASN A 8 -31.48 5.40 -0.64
CA ASN A 8 -31.66 6.06 0.65
C ASN A 8 -30.62 5.63 1.70
N TYR A 9 -30.01 4.45 1.53
CA TYR A 9 -28.95 3.98 2.42
C TYR A 9 -27.57 4.11 1.78
N VAL A 10 -27.45 3.84 0.48
CA VAL A 10 -26.16 3.87 -0.23
C VAL A 10 -25.58 5.29 -0.26
N THR A 11 -26.40 6.31 -0.49
CA THR A 11 -25.92 7.70 -0.58
C THR A 11 -25.36 8.23 0.75
N PRO A 12 -26.07 8.16 1.89
CA PRO A 12 -25.51 8.60 3.17
C PRO A 12 -24.31 7.76 3.60
N LEU A 13 -24.32 6.45 3.34
CA LEU A 13 -23.17 5.59 3.62
C LEU A 13 -21.94 6.00 2.80
N THR A 14 -22.13 6.34 1.52
CA THR A 14 -21.05 6.89 0.66
C THR A 14 -20.46 8.15 1.27
N PHE A 15 -21.30 9.07 1.74
CA PHE A 15 -20.86 10.33 2.33
C PHE A 15 -20.09 10.15 3.64
N VAL A 16 -20.59 9.29 4.54
CA VAL A 16 -19.91 9.01 5.82
C VAL A 16 -18.55 8.35 5.58
N LEU A 17 -18.46 7.37 4.69
CA LEU A 17 -17.19 6.74 4.32
C LEU A 17 -16.23 7.73 3.66
N PHE A 18 -16.72 8.61 2.78
CA PHE A 18 -15.92 9.69 2.21
C PHE A 18 -15.34 10.61 3.30
N LEU A 19 -16.14 10.97 4.32
CA LEU A 19 -15.66 11.81 5.41
C LEU A 19 -14.53 11.13 6.19
N VAL A 20 -14.69 9.84 6.52
CA VAL A 20 -13.67 9.05 7.20
C VAL A 20 -12.37 9.06 6.39
N LEU A 21 -12.44 8.76 5.08
CA LEU A 21 -11.27 8.74 4.21
C LEU A 21 -10.61 10.11 4.01
N ALA A 22 -11.41 11.18 3.92
CA ALA A 22 -10.89 12.53 3.81
C ALA A 22 -10.13 12.94 5.08
N ILE A 23 -10.68 12.65 6.26
CA ILE A 23 -10.04 12.96 7.53
C ILE A 23 -8.76 12.13 7.68
N THR A 24 -8.81 10.81 7.48
CA THR A 24 -7.61 9.97 7.61
C THR A 24 -6.56 10.31 6.56
N GLY A 25 -6.94 10.66 5.33
CA GLY A 25 -6.02 11.13 4.30
C GLY A 25 -5.30 12.43 4.69
N ILE A 26 -6.00 13.39 5.30
CA ILE A 26 -5.39 14.62 5.83
C ILE A 26 -4.44 14.29 6.99
N LEU A 27 -4.84 13.42 7.92
CA LEU A 27 -3.99 13.04 9.05
C LEU A 27 -2.69 12.36 8.58
N MET A 28 -2.78 11.44 7.62
CA MET A 28 -1.62 10.79 7.02
C MET A 28 -0.70 11.79 6.31
N PHE A 29 -1.25 12.80 5.62
CA PHE A 29 -0.44 13.83 4.98
C PHE A 29 0.44 14.60 5.98
N PHE A 30 -0.03 14.79 7.22
CA PHE A 30 0.71 15.44 8.30
C PHE A 30 1.48 14.47 9.21
N HIS A 31 1.53 13.18 8.87
CA HIS A 31 2.17 12.14 9.68
C HIS A 31 1.63 12.05 11.13
N LEU A 32 0.31 12.28 11.30
CA LEU A 32 -0.35 12.24 12.60
C LEU A 32 -0.97 10.86 12.84
N PHE A 33 -0.54 10.20 13.92
CA PHE A 33 -0.99 8.84 14.29
C PHE A 33 -0.69 7.78 13.22
N ASP A 34 0.50 7.86 12.62
CA ASP A 34 1.00 6.93 11.61
C ASP A 34 0.85 5.46 12.03
N GLY A 35 0.56 4.59 11.06
CA GLY A 35 0.17 3.20 11.27
C GLY A 35 -1.30 3.00 11.65
N TYR A 36 -1.86 3.80 12.57
CA TYR A 36 -3.28 3.66 12.95
C TYR A 36 -4.22 4.23 11.88
N THR A 37 -3.94 5.44 11.40
CA THR A 37 -4.74 6.08 10.36
C THR A 37 -4.62 5.39 9.02
N GLU A 38 -3.47 4.78 8.75
CA GLU A 38 -3.19 3.98 7.56
C GLU A 38 -4.11 2.77 7.46
N VAL A 39 -4.13 1.91 8.50
CA VAL A 39 -5.00 0.73 8.53
C VAL A 39 -6.48 1.11 8.38
N VAL A 40 -6.91 2.20 9.02
CA VAL A 40 -8.29 2.69 8.86
C VAL A 40 -8.54 3.16 7.42
N HIS A 41 -7.63 3.93 6.84
CA HIS A 41 -7.78 4.45 5.48
C HIS A 41 -7.81 3.34 4.43
N GLU A 42 -6.96 2.32 4.57
CA GLU A 42 -6.91 1.20 3.64
C GLU A 42 -8.18 0.33 3.72
N LEU A 43 -8.55 -0.11 4.92
CA LEU A 43 -9.71 -0.98 5.12
C LEU A 43 -11.03 -0.28 4.82
N MET A 44 -11.20 0.95 5.33
CA MET A 44 -12.40 1.75 4.99
C MET A 44 -12.38 2.19 3.53
N GLY A 45 -11.19 2.33 2.93
CA GLY A 45 -11.01 2.64 1.52
C GLY A 45 -11.55 1.54 0.62
N LEU A 46 -11.22 0.29 0.94
CA LEU A 46 -11.77 -0.87 0.25
C LEU A 46 -13.29 -0.93 0.38
N GLY A 47 -13.82 -0.71 1.59
CA GLY A 47 -15.27 -0.62 1.82
C GLY A 47 -15.93 0.51 1.02
N PHE A 48 -15.29 1.68 0.97
CA PHE A 48 -15.75 2.82 0.19
C PHE A 48 -15.80 2.52 -1.30
N VAL A 49 -14.82 1.81 -1.87
CA VAL A 49 -14.85 1.40 -3.29
C VAL A 49 -16.11 0.58 -3.60
N VAL A 50 -16.47 -0.37 -2.72
CA VAL A 50 -17.69 -1.19 -2.89
C VAL A 50 -18.94 -0.31 -2.87
N VAL A 51 -19.09 0.53 -1.85
CA VAL A 51 -20.28 1.39 -1.68
C VAL A 51 -20.36 2.47 -2.76
N ALA A 52 -19.25 3.08 -3.14
CA ALA A 52 -19.17 4.08 -4.21
C ALA A 52 -19.48 3.47 -5.58
N THR A 53 -19.07 2.22 -5.83
CA THR A 53 -19.45 1.48 -7.04
C THR A 53 -20.95 1.25 -7.08
N ALA A 54 -21.54 0.77 -5.98
CA ALA A 54 -22.99 0.65 -5.84
C ALA A 54 -23.71 2.00 -6.06
N HIS A 55 -23.22 3.09 -5.45
CA HIS A 55 -23.74 4.44 -5.63
C HIS A 55 -23.69 4.87 -7.11
N THR A 56 -22.59 4.56 -7.80
CA THR A 56 -22.38 4.88 -9.21
C THR A 56 -23.33 4.13 -10.12
N ILE A 57 -23.52 2.82 -9.90
CA ILE A 57 -24.46 1.99 -10.67
C ILE A 57 -25.90 2.50 -10.49
N LEU A 58 -26.30 2.76 -9.24
CA LEU A 58 -27.63 3.29 -8.96
C LEU A 58 -27.84 4.65 -9.64
N ASN A 59 -26.82 5.51 -9.68
CA ASN A 59 -26.91 6.86 -10.25
C ASN A 59 -26.38 6.98 -11.69
N TRP A 60 -26.25 5.86 -12.41
CA TRP A 60 -25.60 5.80 -13.72
C TRP A 60 -26.19 6.74 -14.76
N LYS A 61 -27.52 6.88 -14.81
CA LYS A 61 -28.21 7.78 -15.76
C LYS A 61 -27.79 9.24 -15.56
N ALA A 62 -27.65 9.68 -14.31
CA ALA A 62 -27.23 11.04 -14.00
C ALA A 62 -25.76 11.25 -14.37
N LEU A 63 -24.89 10.31 -14.01
CA LEU A 63 -23.45 10.36 -14.33
C LEU A 63 -23.20 10.38 -15.84
N ARG A 64 -23.97 9.60 -16.64
CA ARG A 64 -23.86 9.58 -18.10
C ARG A 64 -24.09 10.92 -18.77
N ARG A 65 -24.86 11.81 -18.15
CA ARG A 65 -25.03 13.18 -18.64
C ARG A 65 -23.77 14.03 -18.48
N HIS A 66 -22.95 13.77 -17.45
CA HIS A 66 -21.70 14.49 -17.22
C HIS A 66 -20.60 14.06 -18.19
N PHE A 67 -20.51 12.78 -18.57
CA PHE A 67 -19.53 12.29 -19.57
C PHE A 67 -19.60 13.02 -20.92
N ARG A 68 -20.77 13.57 -21.29
CA ARG A 68 -20.95 14.31 -22.55
C ARG A 68 -20.45 15.76 -22.48
N LYS A 69 -20.14 16.28 -21.29
CA LYS A 69 -19.67 17.66 -21.12
C LYS A 69 -18.15 17.72 -21.31
N ARG A 70 -17.65 18.67 -22.11
CA ARG A 70 -16.20 18.90 -22.26
C ARG A 70 -15.48 19.12 -20.93
N VAL A 71 -16.15 19.75 -19.97
CA VAL A 71 -15.62 19.97 -18.61
C VAL A 71 -15.23 18.65 -17.96
N PHE A 72 -16.03 17.59 -18.11
CA PHE A 72 -15.71 16.28 -17.54
C PHE A 72 -14.44 15.67 -18.15
N ALA A 73 -14.30 15.76 -19.47
CA ALA A 73 -13.10 15.27 -20.15
C ALA A 73 -11.86 16.06 -19.70
N PHE A 74 -11.96 17.39 -19.62
CA PHE A 74 -10.87 18.25 -19.16
C PHE A 74 -10.46 17.94 -17.72
N THR A 75 -11.42 17.85 -16.79
CA THR A 75 -11.11 17.53 -15.39
C THR A 75 -10.48 16.15 -15.25
N THR A 76 -10.96 15.17 -16.03
CA THR A 76 -10.39 13.81 -16.03
C THR A 76 -8.94 13.82 -16.50
N VAL A 77 -8.63 14.52 -17.59
CA VAL A 77 -7.26 14.65 -18.10
C VAL A 77 -6.35 15.33 -17.09
N VAL A 78 -6.79 16.44 -16.50
CA VAL A 78 -6.00 17.18 -15.50
C VAL A 78 -5.70 16.30 -14.28
N VAL A 79 -6.72 15.63 -13.72
CA VAL A 79 -6.53 14.74 -12.55
C VAL A 79 -5.60 13.58 -12.90
N LEU A 80 -5.77 12.93 -14.05
CA LEU A 80 -4.87 11.85 -14.50
C LEU A 80 -3.43 12.32 -14.65
N LEU A 81 -3.20 13.48 -15.27
CA LEU A 81 -1.87 14.05 -15.44
C LEU A 81 -1.23 14.40 -14.10
N LEU A 82 -1.99 14.96 -13.16
CA LEU A 82 -1.51 15.23 -11.80
C LEU A 82 -1.16 13.94 -11.07
N SER A 83 -2.02 12.92 -11.11
CA SER A 83 -1.76 11.62 -10.49
C SER A 83 -0.50 10.97 -11.05
N ILE A 84 -0.35 10.92 -12.38
CA ILE A 84 0.86 10.39 -13.03
C ILE A 84 2.09 11.24 -12.66
N GLY A 85 1.94 12.56 -12.63
CA GLY A 85 2.98 13.49 -12.25
C GLY A 85 3.49 13.24 -10.82
N PHE A 86 2.60 13.05 -9.85
CA PHE A 86 2.99 12.72 -8.47
C PHE A 86 3.70 11.37 -8.38
N VAL A 87 3.22 10.33 -9.08
CA VAL A 87 3.89 9.02 -9.11
C VAL A 87 5.32 9.13 -9.69
N ILE A 88 5.50 9.90 -10.76
CA ILE A 88 6.82 10.13 -11.35
C ILE A 88 7.71 10.95 -10.41
N LEU A 89 7.16 11.99 -9.78
CA LEU A 89 7.89 12.85 -8.84
C LEU A 89 8.42 12.04 -7.66
N GLU A 90 7.61 11.16 -7.09
CA GLU A 90 8.01 10.32 -5.96
C GLU A 90 8.99 9.22 -6.39
N ARG A 91 8.79 8.62 -7.58
CA ARG A 91 9.75 7.65 -8.13
C ARG A 91 11.13 8.27 -8.41
N THR A 92 11.18 9.54 -8.82
CA THR A 92 12.45 10.25 -9.07
C THR A 92 13.10 10.74 -7.79
N ASN A 93 12.30 11.10 -6.78
CA ASN A 93 12.77 11.48 -5.44
C ASN A 93 12.49 10.34 -4.45
N MET A 94 13.08 9.16 -4.70
CA MET A 94 12.91 8.03 -3.80
C MET A 94 13.26 8.45 -2.35
N PRO A 95 12.37 8.18 -1.38
CA PRO A 95 12.62 8.45 0.02
C PRO A 95 13.97 7.84 0.47
N LEU A 96 14.72 8.57 1.29
CA LEU A 96 16.08 8.19 1.69
C LEU A 96 16.08 6.82 2.41
N ASP A 97 15.09 6.57 3.24
CA ASP A 97 14.80 5.31 3.93
C ASP A 97 14.64 4.14 2.95
N MET A 98 13.89 4.30 1.85
CA MET A 98 13.77 3.26 0.82
C MET A 98 15.11 2.99 0.12
N VAL A 99 15.88 4.05 -0.17
CA VAL A 99 17.20 3.91 -0.79
C VAL A 99 18.16 3.18 0.14
N LEU A 100 18.18 3.53 1.42
CA LEU A 100 19.01 2.88 2.44
C LEU A 100 18.61 1.41 2.58
N MET A 101 17.31 1.12 2.73
CA MET A 101 16.80 -0.25 2.84
C MET A 101 17.20 -1.09 1.62
N ASN A 102 16.96 -0.60 0.40
CA ASN A 102 17.32 -1.30 -0.83
C ASN A 102 18.84 -1.55 -0.94
N LYS A 103 19.67 -0.63 -0.43
CA LYS A 103 21.12 -0.84 -0.38
C LYS A 103 21.53 -1.89 0.66
N VAL A 104 20.94 -1.86 1.86
CA VAL A 104 21.22 -2.83 2.94
C VAL A 104 20.82 -4.22 2.49
N VAL A 105 19.63 -4.37 1.92
CA VAL A 105 19.07 -5.64 1.47
C VAL A 105 19.88 -6.30 0.35
N LYS A 106 20.49 -5.49 -0.53
CA LYS A 106 21.34 -5.95 -1.65
C LYS A 106 22.83 -6.00 -1.31
N ALA A 107 23.22 -5.56 -0.13
CA ALA A 107 24.59 -5.68 0.34
C ALA A 107 24.94 -7.17 0.55
N PRO A 108 26.24 -7.51 0.58
CA PRO A 108 26.66 -8.85 0.98
C PRO A 108 25.99 -9.26 2.30
N LEU A 109 25.47 -10.49 2.36
CA LEU A 109 24.64 -10.96 3.47
C LEU A 109 25.26 -10.68 4.85
N THR A 110 26.57 -10.89 4.97
CA THR A 110 27.33 -10.61 6.20
C THR A 110 27.31 -9.13 6.60
N ASP A 111 27.43 -8.23 5.62
CA ASP A 111 27.44 -6.78 5.87
C ASP A 111 26.04 -6.30 6.22
N ALA A 112 25.02 -6.82 5.52
CA ALA A 112 23.62 -6.52 5.79
C ALA A 112 23.23 -6.93 7.21
N LEU A 113 23.57 -8.15 7.63
CA LEU A 113 23.32 -8.64 8.99
C LEU A 113 24.09 -7.84 10.05
N ARG A 114 25.33 -7.44 9.75
CA ARG A 114 26.12 -6.59 10.66
C ARG A 114 25.50 -5.21 10.87
N VAL A 115 24.92 -4.61 9.83
CA VAL A 115 24.16 -3.35 9.95
C VAL A 115 22.92 -3.52 10.84
N LEU A 116 22.31 -4.71 10.80
CA LEU A 116 21.15 -5.06 11.64
C LEU A 116 21.53 -5.53 13.05
N ASP A 117 22.82 -5.56 13.40
CA ASP A 117 23.35 -6.11 14.66
C ASP A 117 22.97 -7.59 14.91
N VAL A 118 22.91 -8.38 13.83
CA VAL A 118 22.54 -9.80 13.87
C VAL A 118 23.71 -10.68 13.46
N ASP A 119 23.94 -11.76 14.22
CA ASP A 119 24.94 -12.77 13.90
C ASP A 119 24.44 -13.75 12.82
N LEU A 120 25.30 -14.07 11.85
CA LEU A 120 24.96 -14.96 10.73
C LEU A 120 24.60 -16.38 11.18
N ALA A 121 25.27 -16.92 12.20
CA ALA A 121 24.98 -18.26 12.68
C ALA A 121 23.60 -18.30 13.37
N GLN A 122 23.29 -17.29 14.19
CA GLN A 122 21.97 -17.17 14.82
C GLN A 122 20.85 -16.98 13.78
N ALA A 123 21.04 -16.09 12.80
CA ALA A 123 20.08 -15.88 11.72
C ALA A 123 19.86 -17.17 10.91
N SER A 124 20.93 -17.87 10.55
CA SER A 124 20.83 -19.13 9.83
C SER A 124 20.08 -20.19 10.62
N GLU A 125 20.26 -20.27 11.93
CA GLU A 125 19.56 -21.23 12.77
C GLU A 125 18.05 -20.91 12.85
N LYS A 126 17.69 -19.65 13.11
CA LYS A 126 16.30 -19.19 13.19
C LYS A 126 15.57 -19.43 11.87
N LEU A 127 16.20 -19.10 10.75
CA LEU A 127 15.61 -19.28 9.42
C LEU A 127 15.46 -20.76 9.06
N LYS A 128 16.48 -21.60 9.33
CA LYS A 128 16.38 -23.06 9.11
C LYS A 128 15.26 -23.70 9.94
N ARG A 129 15.09 -23.30 11.21
CA ARG A 129 13.99 -23.78 12.07
C ARG A 129 12.61 -23.43 11.51
N ASN A 130 12.51 -22.34 10.75
CA ASN A 130 11.29 -21.88 10.10
C ASN A 130 11.16 -22.36 8.63
N GLY A 131 11.98 -23.31 8.20
CA GLY A 131 11.94 -23.88 6.85
C GLY A 131 12.49 -22.96 5.75
N ILE A 132 13.31 -21.97 6.11
CA ILE A 132 13.94 -21.03 5.16
C ILE A 132 15.38 -21.47 4.88
N PHE A 133 15.70 -21.63 3.60
CA PHE A 133 17.02 -22.02 3.08
C PHE A 133 17.94 -20.80 2.90
N ILE A 134 19.16 -20.87 3.45
CA ILE A 134 20.15 -19.77 3.43
C ILE A 134 21.45 -20.10 2.69
N GLU A 135 21.76 -21.38 2.47
CA GLU A 135 23.14 -21.85 2.22
C GLU A 135 23.79 -21.29 0.94
N ASP A 136 23.00 -20.76 0.00
CA ASP A 136 23.47 -20.14 -1.24
C ASP A 136 23.07 -18.66 -1.38
N ALA A 137 22.54 -18.02 -0.35
CA ALA A 137 22.10 -16.63 -0.42
C ALA A 137 23.28 -15.66 -0.27
N ARG A 138 23.47 -14.75 -1.24
CA ARG A 138 24.54 -13.75 -1.22
C ARG A 138 24.10 -12.43 -0.59
N THR A 139 22.80 -12.19 -0.57
CA THR A 139 22.16 -10.97 -0.05
C THR A 139 20.93 -11.37 0.78
N LEU A 140 20.34 -10.43 1.53
CA LEU A 140 19.03 -10.68 2.14
C LEU A 140 17.96 -10.92 1.06
N GLU A 141 18.10 -10.21 -0.08
CA GLU A 141 17.21 -10.35 -1.25
C GLU A 141 17.15 -11.77 -1.80
N ASP A 142 18.30 -12.43 -1.89
CA ASP A 142 18.38 -13.81 -2.38
C ASP A 142 17.59 -14.76 -1.49
N ILE A 143 17.50 -14.51 -0.18
CA ILE A 143 16.83 -15.40 0.76
C ILE A 143 15.34 -15.45 0.44
N TRP A 144 14.64 -14.31 0.33
CA TRP A 144 13.20 -14.35 0.07
C TRP A 144 12.89 -14.75 -1.38
N ILE A 145 13.71 -14.37 -2.36
CA ILE A 145 13.51 -14.80 -3.75
C ILE A 145 13.60 -16.33 -3.86
N LYS A 146 14.62 -16.95 -3.25
CA LYS A 146 14.82 -18.40 -3.33
C LYS A 146 13.79 -19.19 -2.54
N ASN A 147 13.25 -18.61 -1.47
CA ASN A 147 12.27 -19.27 -0.62
C ASN A 147 10.82 -18.95 -0.99
N GLY A 148 10.59 -18.03 -1.94
CA GLY A 148 9.24 -17.53 -2.26
C GLY A 148 8.54 -16.93 -1.04
N ALA A 149 9.32 -16.36 -0.12
CA ALA A 149 8.85 -15.85 1.16
C ALA A 149 8.64 -14.33 1.10
N ASP A 150 7.84 -13.82 2.01
CA ASP A 150 7.64 -12.38 2.16
C ASP A 150 8.89 -11.72 2.81
N PRO A 151 9.41 -10.59 2.28
CA PRO A 151 10.58 -9.91 2.85
C PRO A 151 10.42 -9.51 4.32
N GLU A 152 9.23 -9.06 4.74
CA GLU A 152 8.97 -8.66 6.13
C GLU A 152 9.06 -9.87 7.05
N ARG A 153 8.50 -11.01 6.62
CA ARG A 153 8.61 -12.26 7.37
C ARG A 153 10.06 -12.68 7.59
N ILE A 154 10.90 -12.55 6.57
CA ILE A 154 12.33 -12.90 6.69
C ILE A 154 13.02 -11.95 7.67
N LEU A 155 12.82 -10.64 7.52
CA LEU A 155 13.42 -9.65 8.42
C LEU A 155 12.98 -9.85 9.87
N HIS A 156 11.69 -10.13 10.11
CA HIS A 156 11.18 -10.42 11.44
C HIS A 156 11.87 -11.63 12.07
N LEU A 157 12.00 -12.74 11.33
CA LEU A 157 12.65 -13.96 11.83
C LEU A 157 14.15 -13.80 12.10
N ILE A 158 14.80 -12.84 11.44
CA ILE A 158 16.21 -12.53 11.66
C ILE A 158 16.39 -11.62 12.87
N MET A 159 15.50 -10.65 13.07
CA MET A 159 15.60 -9.59 14.08
C MET A 159 14.96 -9.94 15.43
N GLU A 160 14.02 -10.89 15.48
CA GLU A 160 13.45 -11.47 16.70
C GLU A 160 14.35 -12.60 17.22
#